data_AF-A0A662A9X3-F1
#
_entry.id   AF-A0A662A9X3-F1
#
_cell.length_a   1.000
_cell.length_b   1.000
_cell.length_c   1.000
_cell.angle_alpha   90.00
_cell.angle_beta   90.00
_cell.angle_gamma   90.00
#
_symmetry.space_group_name_H-M   'P 1'
#
loop_
_entity.id
_entity.type
_entity.pdbx_description
1 polymer ?
#
loop_
_entity_poly.entity_id
_entity_poly.type
_entity_poly.pdbx_seq_one_letter_code
_entity_poly.pdbx_strand_id
1 'polypeptide(L)' 'MIGKSIHKKSSYRQRKEDLKIFAGELIEYAERNGKSVVVAHGMLNRELIRILKKQGWKFENKDGLGNLSVNCLVK' A
#
# COMPACT_ATOMS: atom_id res chain seq x y z
N MET A 1 26.95 25.44 4.07
CA MET A 1 27.27 24.14 4.72
C MET A 1 26.20 23.13 4.36
N ILE A 2 26.50 22.18 3.47
CA ILE A 2 25.55 21.13 3.06
C ILE A 2 25.73 19.97 4.03
N GLY A 3 24.95 19.98 5.12
CA GLY A 3 24.84 18.86 6.03
C GLY A 3 23.94 17.80 5.40
N LYS A 4 24.55 16.74 4.86
CA LYS A 4 23.89 15.51 4.41
C LYS A 4 22.80 15.09 5.40
N SER A 5 21.53 15.25 5.05
CA SER A 5 20.43 14.53 5.68
C SER A 5 20.58 13.06 5.30
N ILE A 6 21.38 12.32 6.07
CA ILE A 6 21.37 10.86 6.06
C ILE A 6 19.99 10.49 6.62
N HIS A 7 18.97 10.46 5.76
CA HIS A 7 17.71 9.80 6.07
C HIS A 7 18.08 8.38 6.48
N LYS A 8 18.04 8.12 7.78
CA LYS A 8 18.22 6.81 8.38
C LYS A 8 17.25 5.89 7.64
N LYS A 9 17.74 5.08 6.70
CA LYS A 9 16.87 4.19 5.90
C LYS A 9 16.08 3.38 6.91
N SER A 10 14.76 3.57 6.94
CA SER A 10 13.90 2.82 7.84
C SER A 10 14.15 1.32 7.62
N SER A 11 14.29 0.58 8.72
CA SER A 11 14.50 -0.86 8.64
C SER A 11 13.35 -1.48 7.85
N TYR A 12 13.64 -2.53 7.09
CA TYR A 12 12.62 -3.27 6.35
C TYR A 12 11.44 -3.66 7.24
N ARG A 13 11.71 -4.00 8.50
CA ARG A 13 10.68 -4.32 9.50
C ARG A 13 9.73 -3.15 9.76
N GLN A 14 10.27 -1.94 9.90
CA GLN A 14 9.48 -0.75 10.17
C GLN A 14 8.62 -0.37 8.97
N ARG A 15 9.18 -0.40 7.75
CA ARG A 15 8.39 -0.18 6.52
C ARG A 15 7.22 -1.15 6.39
N LYS A 16 7.41 -2.40 6.82
CA LYS A 16 6.37 -3.42 6.80
C LYS A 16 5.30 -3.19 7.87
N GLU A 17 5.66 -2.64 9.03
CA GLU A 17 4.70 -2.22 10.05
C GLU A 17 3.90 -1.01 9.58
N ASP A 18 4.57 0.01 9.04
CA ASP A 18 3.91 1.19 8.46
C ASP A 18 2.93 0.79 7.34
N LEU A 19 3.32 -0.16 6.48
CA LEU A 19 2.46 -0.64 5.40
C LEU A 19 1.24 -1.41 5.90
N LYS A 20 1.34 -2.10 7.04
CA LYS A 20 0.17 -2.76 7.67
C LYS A 20 -0.79 -1.74 8.25
N ILE A 21 -0.28 -0.69 8.89
CA ILE A 21 -1.10 0.41 9.42
C ILE A 21 -1.86 1.06 8.26
N PHE A 22 -1.14 1.44 7.21
CA PHE A 22 -1.74 2.03 6.01
C PHE A 22 -2.79 1.11 5.38
N ALA A 23 -2.54 -0.20 5.27
CA ALA A 23 -3.51 -1.16 4.76
C ALA A 23 -4.80 -1.19 5.61
N GLY A 24 -4.69 -1.08 6.93
CA GLY A 24 -5.82 -1.00 7.86
C GLY A 24 -6.66 0.26 7.65
N GLU A 25 -6.01 1.43 7.59
CA GLU A 25 -6.68 2.70 7.30
C GLU A 25 -7.43 2.65 5.96
N LEU A 26 -6.84 1.97 4.98
CA LEU A 26 -7.44 1.86 3.66
C LEU A 26 -8.69 0.98 3.63
N ILE A 27 -8.67 -0.09 4.41
CA ILE A 27 -9.81 -0.97 4.61
C ILE A 27 -10.91 -0.21 5.34
N GLU A 28 -10.60 0.48 6.44
CA GLU A 28 -11.58 1.29 7.16
C GLU A 28 -12.21 2.35 6.24
N TYR A 29 -11.40 3.00 5.40
CA TYR A 29 -11.91 3.95 4.43
C TYR A 29 -12.82 3.29 3.40
N ALA A 30 -12.43 2.14 2.86
CA ALA A 30 -13.24 1.38 1.90
C ALA A 30 -14.57 0.90 2.51
N GLU A 31 -14.56 0.47 3.77
CA GLU A 31 -15.77 0.04 4.48
C GLU A 31 -16.73 1.20 4.73
N ARG A 32 -16.21 2.38 5.07
CA ARG A 32 -17.04 3.59 5.29
C ARG A 32 -17.61 4.17 4.00
N ASN A 33 -16.83 4.13 2.91
CA ASN A 33 -17.18 4.82 1.65
C ASN A 33 -17.64 3.86 0.53
N GLY A 34 -17.66 2.54 0.79
CA GLY A 34 -17.98 1.49 -0.18
C GLY A 34 -16.86 1.19 -1.20
N LYS A 35 -15.88 2.08 -1.36
CA LYS A 35 -14.76 1.92 -2.29
C LYS A 35 -13.53 2.69 -1.85
N SER A 36 -12.34 2.15 -2.14
CA SER A 36 -11.07 2.87 -2.02
C SER A 36 -10.19 2.61 -3.25
N VAL A 37 -9.39 3.61 -3.64
CA VAL A 37 -8.44 3.50 -4.76
C VAL A 37 -7.05 3.87 -4.27
N VAL A 38 -6.09 2.98 -4.50
CA VAL A 38 -4.68 3.20 -4.18
C VAL A 38 -3.82 3.06 -5.40
N VAL A 39 -2.98 4.06 -5.61
CA VAL A 39 -1.95 4.07 -6.63
C VAL A 39 -0.62 3.84 -5.93
N ALA A 40 0.02 2.71 -6.23
CA ALA A 40 1.28 2.33 -5.59
C ALA A 40 2.27 1.76 -6.60
N HIS A 41 3.55 1.91 -6.29
CA HIS A 41 4.64 1.48 -7.17
C HIS A 41 5.39 0.23 -6.67
N GLY A 42 5.79 -0.63 -7.61
CA GLY A 42 6.83 -1.64 -7.44
C GLY A 42 6.64 -2.58 -6.26
N MET A 43 7.67 -2.67 -5.40
CA MET A 43 7.70 -3.59 -4.27
C MET A 43 6.68 -3.22 -3.18
N LEU A 44 6.44 -1.91 -2.97
CA LEU A 44 5.42 -1.42 -2.03
C LEU A 44 4.04 -1.95 -2.42
N ASN A 45 3.70 -1.85 -3.71
CA ASN A 45 2.42 -2.35 -4.21
C ASN A 45 2.29 -3.88 -4.02
N ARG A 46 3.34 -4.64 -4.34
CA ARG A 46 3.33 -6.10 -4.16
C ARG A 46 3.17 -6.51 -2.70
N GLU A 47 3.80 -5.80 -1.78
CA GLU A 47 3.67 -6.06 -0.35
C GLU A 47 2.28 -5.66 0.18
N LEU A 48 1.75 -4.53 -0.27
CA LEU A 48 0.41 -4.06 0.08
C LEU A 48 -0.65 -5.08 -0.35
N ILE A 49 -0.61 -5.52 -1.61
CA ILE A 49 -1.53 -6.55 -2.12
C ILE A 49 -1.43 -7.84 -1.30
N ARG A 50 -0.23 -8.27 -0.90
CA ARG A 50 -0.07 -9.46 -0.04
C ARG A 50 -0.71 -9.28 1.32
N ILE A 51 -0.60 -8.11 1.94
CA ILE A 51 -1.22 -7.81 3.24
C ILE A 51 -2.74 -7.83 3.10
N LEU A 52 -3.28 -7.11 2.11
CA LEU A 52 -4.72 -7.02 1.87
C LEU A 52 -5.35 -8.38 1.54
N LYS A 53 -4.68 -9.20 0.70
CA LYS A 53 -5.10 -10.59 0.42
C LYS A 53 -5.21 -11.44 1.69
N LYS A 54 -4.24 -11.31 2.62
CA LYS A 54 -4.26 -12.05 3.89
C LYS A 54 -5.42 -11.64 4.78
N GLN A 55 -5.93 -10.43 4.62
CA GLN A 55 -7.10 -9.91 5.32
C GLN A 55 -8.42 -10.22 4.58
N GLY A 56 -8.39 -11.05 3.52
CA GLY A 56 -9.59 -11.50 2.80
C GLY A 56 -10.08 -10.54 1.72
N TRP A 57 -9.36 -9.46 1.45
CA TRP A 57 -9.78 -8.46 0.45
C TRP A 57 -9.46 -8.90 -0.98
N LYS A 58 -10.48 -8.78 -1.84
CA LYS A 58 -10.35 -8.93 -3.29
C LYS A 58 -10.10 -7.55 -3.91
N PHE A 59 -9.35 -7.53 -5.01
CA PHE A 59 -8.98 -6.29 -5.70
C PHE A 59 -9.27 -6.45 -7.19
N GLU A 60 -9.88 -5.41 -7.76
CA GLU A 60 -9.93 -5.24 -9.20
C GLU A 60 -8.70 -4.43 -9.61
N ASN A 61 -7.78 -5.08 -10.33
CA ASN A 61 -6.63 -4.41 -10.89
C ASN A 61 -7.08 -3.71 -12.17
N LYS A 62 -7.27 -2.38 -12.11
CA LYS A 62 -7.59 -1.58 -13.28
C LYS A 62 -6.29 -0.99 -13.82
N ASP A 63 -5.58 -1.82 -14.58
CA ASP A 63 -4.37 -1.50 -15.32
C ASP A 63 -3.16 -1.02 -14.50
N GLY A 64 -2.00 -1.53 -14.89
CA GLY A 64 -0.73 -1.14 -14.30
C GLY A 64 0.43 -1.35 -15.27
N LEU A 65 1.15 -0.28 -15.59
CA LEU A 65 2.39 -0.33 -16.35
C LEU A 65 3.51 -0.82 -15.43
N GLY A 66 3.70 -2.15 -15.37
CA GLY A 66 4.85 -2.86 -14.80
C GLY A 66 5.12 -2.60 -13.31
N ASN A 67 5.57 -1.40 -12.98
CA ASN A 67 5.95 -0.92 -11.65
C ASN A 67 4.98 0.12 -11.08
N LEU A 68 3.90 0.48 -11.76
CA LEU A 68 2.81 1.29 -11.21
C LEU A 68 1.52 0.51 -11.33
N SER A 69 0.70 0.49 -10.27
CA SER A 69 -0.58 -0.19 -10.32
C SER A 69 -1.63 0.58 -9.56
N VAL A 70 -2.84 0.62 -10.12
CA VAL A 70 -4.02 1.17 -9.48
C VAL A 70 -4.83 0.01 -8.90
N ASN A 71 -4.92 -0.06 -7.58
CA ASN A 71 -5.73 -1.06 -6.89
C ASN A 71 -7.05 -0.41 -6.47
N CYS A 72 -8.15 -0.94 -6.98
CA CYS A 72 -9.48 -0.62 -6.47
C CYS A 72 -9.88 -1.69 -5.45
N LEU A 73 -10.16 -1.24 -4.23
CA LEU A 73 -10.77 -2.05 -3.18
C LEU A 73 -12.26 -1.79 -3.21
N VAL A 74 -12.99 -2.88 -3.46
CA VAL A 74 -14.45 -2.93 -3.53
C VAL A 74 -14.87 -4.12 -2.68
N LYS A 75 -15.91 -3.97 -1.86
CA LYS A 75 -16.41 -5.04 -1.01
C LYS A 75 -17.21 -6.06 -1.83
#